data_AF-A0A4S2HID4-F1
#
_entry.id   AF-A0A4S2HID4-F1
#
_cell.length_a   1.000
_cell.length_b   1.000
_cell.length_c   1.000
_cell.angle_alpha   90.00
_cell.angle_beta   90.00
_cell.angle_gamma   90.00
#
_symmetry.space_group_name_H-M   'P 1'
#
loop_
_entity.id
_entity.type
_entity.pdbx_description
1 polymer ?
#
loop_
_entity_poly.entity_id
_entity_poly.type
_entity_poly.pdbx_seq_one_letter_code
_entity_poly.pdbx_strand_id
1 'polypeptide(L)' 'MNGNETPRILIVDDNPEIREVVNILLTGEGYQVEEASNGFQDH' A
#
# COMPACT_ATOMS: atom_id res chain seq x y z
N MET A 1 24.48 -8.43 -4.54
CA MET A 1 23.34 -7.53 -4.25
C MET A 1 22.12 -8.23 -4.83
N ASN A 2 21.25 -8.81 -3.99
CA ASN A 2 20.05 -9.52 -4.44
C ASN A 2 19.03 -8.46 -4.92
N GLY A 3 19.22 -7.96 -6.13
CA GLY A 3 18.60 -6.72 -6.62
C GLY A 3 17.32 -6.95 -7.38
N ASN A 4 16.23 -7.39 -6.74
CA ASN A 4 14.91 -7.36 -7.38
C ASN A 4 13.70 -7.35 -6.43
N GLU A 5 13.85 -6.98 -5.16
CA GLU A 5 12.68 -6.83 -4.28
C GLU A 5 12.02 -5.47 -4.57
N THR A 6 10.84 -5.49 -5.19
CA THR A 6 10.02 -4.30 -5.35
C THR A 6 9.64 -3.80 -3.95
N PRO A 7 9.91 -2.54 -3.60
CA PRO A 7 9.58 -2.01 -2.29
C PRO A 7 8.07 -2.14 -2.03
N ARG A 8 7.73 -2.74 -0.88
CA ARG A 8 6.35 -2.95 -0.42
C ARG A 8 5.94 -1.83 0.53
N ILE A 9 4.71 -1.33 0.37
CA ILE A 9 4.11 -0.26 1.18
C ILE A 9 2.77 -0.73 1.72
N LEU A 10 2.56 -0.61 3.03
CA LEU A 10 1.27 -0.81 3.68
C LEU A 10 0.62 0.56 3.97
N ILE A 11 -0.57 0.78 3.43
CA ILE A 11 -1.41 1.96 3.71
C ILE A 11 -2.38 1.59 4.84
N VAL A 12 -2.37 2.34 5.94
CA VAL A 12 -3.32 2.18 7.04
C VAL A 12 -4.09 3.48 7.25
N ASP A 13 -5.36 3.49 6.87
CA ASP A 13 -6.26 4.63 7.01
C ASP A 13 -7.70 4.09 7.09
N ASP A 14 -8.60 4.68 7.87
CA ASP A 14 -9.98 4.21 8.00
C ASP A 14 -10.90 4.76 6.88
N ASN A 15 -10.51 5.84 6.22
CA ASN A 15 -11.26 6.44 5.11
C ASN A 15 -10.98 5.73 3.76
N PRO A 16 -11.98 5.08 3.15
CA PRO A 16 -11.80 4.36 1.88
C PRO A 16 -11.41 5.27 0.71
N GLU A 17 -11.88 6.51 0.66
CA GLU A 17 -11.57 7.44 -0.43
C GLU A 17 -10.08 7.83 -0.40
N ILE A 18 -9.52 8.05 0.79
CA ILE A 18 -8.10 8.36 0.95
C ILE A 18 -7.24 7.15 0.57
N ARG A 19 -7.59 5.95 1.04
CA ARG A 19 -6.85 4.72 0.68
C ARG A 19 -6.82 4.49 -0.83
N GLU A 20 -7.94 4.67 -1.52
CA GLU A 20 -8.03 4.51 -2.97
C GLU A 20 -7.13 5.50 -3.72
N VAL A 21 -7.16 6.77 -3.35
CA VAL A 21 -6.31 7.80 -3.96
C VAL A 21 -4.83 7.48 -3.77
N VAL A 22 -4.43 7.08 -2.56
CA VAL A 22 -3.03 6.76 -2.25
C VAL A 22 -2.58 5.47 -2.95
N ASN A 23 -3.45 4.46 -3.04
CA ASN A 23 -3.17 3.23 -3.78
C ASN A 23 -2.89 3.53 -5.26
N ILE A 24 -3.75 4.31 -5.92
CA ILE A 24 -3.59 4.67 -7.34
C ILE A 24 -2.26 5.39 -7.58
N LEU A 25 -1.89 6.33 -6.70
CA LEU A 25 -0.64 7.08 -6.82
C LEU A 25 0.58 6.16 -6.69
N LEU A 26 0.62 5.33 -5.64
CA LEU A 26 1.79 4.51 -5.35
C LEU A 26 1.93 3.31 -6.31
N THR A 27 0.82 2.69 -6.72
CA THR A 27 0.87 1.64 -7.74
C THR A 27 1.27 2.19 -9.11
N GLY A 28 0.85 3.43 -9.44
CA GLY A 28 1.28 4.15 -10.64
C GLY A 28 2.79 4.41 -10.69
N GLU A 29 3.43 4.61 -9.54
CA GLU A 29 4.89 4.75 -9.41
C GLU A 29 5.64 3.40 -9.37
N GLY A 30 4.92 2.27 -9.47
CA GLY A 30 5.49 0.92 -9.53
C GLY A 30 5.78 0.28 -8.18
N TYR A 31 5.23 0.80 -7.08
CA TYR A 31 5.30 0.17 -5.78
C TYR A 31 4.34 -1.01 -5.66
N GLN A 32 4.70 -2.00 -4.85
CA GLN A 32 3.75 -2.99 -4.37
C GLN A 32 3.02 -2.40 -3.16
N VAL A 33 1.71 -2.28 -3.26
CA VAL A 33 0.89 -1.62 -2.25
C VAL A 33 -0.09 -2.60 -1.67
N GLU A 34 -0.19 -2.57 -0.35
CA GLU A 34 -1.17 -3.32 0.41
C GLU A 34 -1.96 -2.37 1.32
N GLU A 35 -3.21 -2.71 1.62
CA GLU A 35 -4.13 -1.82 2.33
C GLU A 35 -4.68 -2.47 3.60
N ALA A 36 -4.76 -1.67 4.67
CA ALA A 36 -5.49 -1.99 5.87
C ALA A 36 -6.43 -0.84 6.26
N SER A 37 -7.67 -1.19 6.60
CA SER A 37 -8.67 -0.25 7.11
C SER A 37 -8.60 -0.05 8.63
N ASN A 38 -7.81 -0.88 9.33
CA ASN A 38 -7.62 -0.87 10.77
C ASN A 38 -6.43 -1.76 11.16
N GLY A 39 -6.02 -1.72 12.43
CA GLY A 39 -4.88 -2.49 12.95
C GLY A 39 -5.17 -3.97 13.28
N PHE A 40 -6.38 -4.47 13.04
CA PHE A 40 -6.73 -5.89 13.23
C PHE A 40 -6.69 -6.70 11.93
N GLN A 41 -6.54 -6.01 10.80
CA GLN A 41 -6.46 -6.65 9.48
C GLN A 41 -5.09 -7.33 9.36
N ASP A 42 -5.09 -8.66 9.24
CA ASP A 42 -3.87 -9.48 9.24
C ASP A 42 -3.06 -9.29 7.94
N HIS A 43 -1.73 -9.19 8.08
CA HIS A 43 -0.80 -8.82 7.00
C HIS A 43 0.52 -9.58 7.07
#